data_AF-A0A9D4J9B0-F1
#
_entry.id   AF-A0A9D4J9B0-F1
#
_cell.length_a   1.000
_cell.length_b   1.000
_cell.length_c   1.000
_cell.angle_alpha   90.00
_cell.angle_beta   90.00
_cell.angle_gamma   90.00
#
_symmetry.space_group_name_H-M   'P 1'
#
loop_
_entity.id
_entity.type
_entity.pdbx_description
1 polymer ?
#
loop_
_entity_poly.entity_id
_entity_poly.type
_entity_poly.pdbx_seq_one_letter_code
_entity_poly.pdbx_strand_id
1 'polypeptide(L)'
;MNKASPSIYLLIGCLVYLVSHFAAASQKKGLSAYAPYFLCDDFRVLNNMSWWYGWEDALNLYNQYVTSKCPIPQAHMPEFVPMIWSMHSNNVSRWIHIPSNSKYVLGFNEPDVHDQANMTPQEAAAYWPLIEQAAGGIPLVAPAPAAQNFHWLDQFLHLCHNCRIDYLAAHAYSCNADEIMAYLQKLYNRYHKQIWLTEFGCPYMADEDSQLRLMQALLPMLEAANYVFRYSWFMARVKDDAVGGFVRTSISLLFRESPTLTRLGHFYNEFQPGHGSVPVG
;
A
#
# COMPACT_ATOMS: atom_id res chain seq x y z
N MET A 1 59.09 55.06 -25.22
CA MET A 1 57.93 55.30 -24.33
C MET A 1 56.82 54.35 -24.72
N ASN A 2 56.52 53.41 -23.82
CA ASN A 2 55.70 52.21 -24.02
C ASN A 2 54.26 52.54 -24.44
N LYS A 3 53.73 51.83 -25.45
CA LYS A 3 52.29 51.71 -25.69
C LYS A 3 51.84 50.27 -25.42
N ALA A 4 50.85 50.16 -24.55
CA ALA A 4 50.35 48.95 -23.93
C ALA A 4 49.63 47.99 -24.90
N SER A 5 49.72 46.70 -24.60
CA SER A 5 48.94 45.62 -25.19
C SER A 5 47.60 45.47 -24.44
N PRO A 6 46.46 45.21 -25.10
CA PRO A 6 45.20 44.99 -24.41
C PRO A 6 45.04 43.53 -23.97
N SER A 7 44.75 43.33 -22.68
CA SER A 7 44.39 42.03 -22.10
C SER A 7 42.99 41.61 -22.57
N ILE A 8 42.90 40.42 -23.16
CA ILE A 8 41.65 39.75 -23.50
C ILE A 8 41.15 39.03 -22.24
N TYR A 9 39.98 39.44 -21.72
CA TYR A 9 39.27 38.70 -20.69
C TYR A 9 38.49 37.54 -21.33
N LEU A 10 38.89 36.31 -21.03
CA LEU A 10 38.13 35.11 -21.39
C LEU A 10 36.99 34.93 -20.36
N LEU A 11 35.76 35.23 -20.75
CA LEU A 11 34.56 34.88 -19.98
C LEU A 11 34.28 33.39 -20.19
N ILE A 12 34.67 32.55 -19.23
CA ILE A 12 34.23 31.16 -19.15
C ILE A 12 32.83 31.16 -18.55
N GLY A 13 31.81 31.08 -19.41
CA GLY A 13 30.43 30.85 -18.98
C GLY A 13 30.27 29.39 -18.53
N CYS A 14 30.12 29.16 -17.23
CA CYS A 14 29.66 27.89 -16.69
C CYS A 14 28.19 27.69 -17.07
N LEU A 15 27.91 26.85 -18.07
CA LEU A 15 26.58 26.36 -18.36
C LEU A 15 26.20 25.35 -17.26
N VAL A 16 25.44 25.78 -16.26
CA VAL A 16 24.79 24.87 -15.31
C VAL A 16 23.59 24.26 -16.01
N TYR A 17 23.71 23.03 -16.48
CA TYR A 17 22.56 22.25 -16.92
C TYR A 17 21.69 21.93 -15.69
N LEU A 18 20.61 22.68 -15.50
CA LEU A 18 19.51 22.30 -14.63
C LEU A 18 18.83 21.09 -15.26
N VAL A 19 19.29 19.88 -14.92
CA VAL A 19 18.55 18.66 -15.18
C VAL A 19 17.38 18.66 -14.19
N SER A 20 16.22 19.06 -14.65
CA SER A 20 14.95 18.87 -13.94
C SER A 20 14.74 17.37 -13.74
N HIS A 21 15.13 16.87 -12.56
CA HIS A 21 14.77 15.53 -12.12
C HIS A 21 13.29 15.57 -11.78
N PHE A 22 12.44 15.22 -12.74
CA PHE A 22 11.10 14.75 -12.40
C PHE A 22 11.29 13.48 -11.56
N ALA A 23 10.96 13.55 -10.28
CA ALA A 23 10.90 12.36 -9.44
C ALA A 23 9.92 11.37 -10.09
N ALA A 24 10.40 10.17 -10.39
CA ALA A 24 9.53 9.11 -10.89
C ALA A 24 8.48 8.75 -9.84
N ALA A 25 7.27 8.40 -10.30
CA ALA A 25 6.20 7.95 -9.42
C ALA A 25 6.70 6.82 -8.49
N SER A 26 6.34 6.91 -7.20
CA SER A 26 6.75 5.93 -6.21
C SER A 26 6.29 4.52 -6.58
N GLN A 27 7.25 3.58 -6.59
CA GLN A 27 6.96 2.15 -6.73
C GLN A 27 6.48 1.50 -5.42
N LYS A 28 6.53 2.25 -4.30
CA LYS A 28 6.04 1.79 -2.99
C LYS A 28 4.57 2.14 -2.79
N LYS A 29 4.16 3.30 -3.29
CA LYS A 29 2.84 3.89 -3.06
C LYS A 29 1.73 3.13 -3.78
N GLY A 30 0.83 2.55 -3.01
CA GLY A 30 -0.36 1.86 -3.50
C GLY A 30 -1.63 2.29 -2.80
N LEU A 31 -2.68 1.52 -2.97
CA LEU A 31 -4.03 1.87 -2.55
C LEU A 31 -4.86 0.62 -2.28
N SER A 32 -5.70 0.68 -1.25
CA SER A 32 -6.75 -0.31 -1.04
C SER A 32 -8.09 0.22 -1.57
N ALA A 33 -8.77 -0.59 -2.38
CA ALA A 33 -10.03 -0.20 -3.01
C ALA A 33 -11.04 -1.35 -2.94
N TYR A 34 -12.16 -1.10 -2.26
CA TYR A 34 -13.22 -2.08 -2.12
C TYR A 34 -14.14 -2.03 -3.34
N ALA A 35 -14.20 -3.11 -4.09
CA ALA A 35 -14.84 -3.11 -5.39
C ALA A 35 -16.34 -2.76 -5.39
N PRO A 36 -17.15 -3.14 -4.37
CA PRO A 36 -18.54 -2.66 -4.30
C PRO A 36 -18.67 -1.13 -4.22
N TYR A 37 -17.62 -0.43 -3.79
CA TYR A 37 -17.59 1.03 -3.74
C TYR A 37 -16.89 1.67 -4.94
N PHE A 38 -16.25 0.90 -5.81
CA PHE A 38 -15.47 1.40 -6.94
C PHE A 38 -16.35 2.03 -8.04
N LEU A 39 -15.89 3.15 -8.60
CA LEU A 39 -16.47 3.83 -9.76
C LEU A 39 -15.46 3.90 -10.90
N CYS A 40 -15.95 3.91 -12.14
CA CYS A 40 -15.12 3.76 -13.35
C CYS A 40 -13.99 4.78 -13.51
N ASP A 41 -14.17 5.99 -12.98
CA ASP A 41 -13.18 7.05 -13.11
C ASP A 41 -12.23 7.14 -11.91
N ASP A 42 -12.36 6.26 -10.91
CA ASP A 42 -11.55 6.31 -9.69
C ASP A 42 -10.05 6.21 -10.00
N PHE A 43 -9.63 5.28 -10.85
CA PHE A 43 -8.22 5.17 -11.26
C PHE A 43 -7.80 6.21 -12.29
N ARG A 44 -8.75 6.89 -12.95
CA ARG A 44 -8.43 8.06 -13.78
C ARG A 44 -7.98 9.24 -12.92
N VAL A 45 -8.56 9.39 -11.73
CA VAL A 45 -8.21 10.47 -10.79
C VAL A 45 -7.13 10.08 -9.77
N LEU A 46 -7.13 8.83 -9.28
CA LEU A 46 -6.07 8.24 -8.44
C LEU A 46 -4.97 7.60 -9.31
N ASN A 47 -4.39 8.40 -10.20
CA ASN A 47 -3.50 7.93 -11.27
C ASN A 47 -2.01 7.88 -10.91
N ASN A 48 -1.64 8.20 -9.66
CA ASN A 48 -0.26 8.18 -9.19
C ASN A 48 -0.01 7.05 -8.17
N MET A 49 -0.57 5.87 -8.42
CA MET A 49 -0.36 4.66 -7.61
C MET A 49 0.33 3.61 -8.48
N SER A 50 1.28 2.86 -7.92
CA SER A 50 1.97 1.79 -8.66
C SER A 50 1.28 0.44 -8.52
N TRP A 51 0.53 0.23 -7.45
CA TRP A 51 -0.19 -1.01 -7.17
C TRP A 51 -1.47 -0.77 -6.36
N TRP A 52 -2.38 -1.74 -6.37
CA TRP A 52 -3.58 -1.74 -5.54
C TRP A 52 -4.02 -3.17 -5.17
N TYR A 53 -4.86 -3.28 -4.15
CA TYR A 53 -5.54 -4.52 -3.78
C TYR A 53 -6.96 -4.23 -3.27
N GLY A 54 -7.80 -5.26 -3.21
CA GLY A 54 -9.23 -5.13 -2.85
C GLY A 54 -9.76 -6.23 -1.92
N TRP A 55 -8.89 -6.85 -1.11
CA TRP A 55 -9.22 -7.92 -0.15
C TRP A 55 -9.84 -9.21 -0.71
N GLU A 56 -9.85 -9.40 -2.03
CA GLU A 56 -10.44 -10.58 -2.67
C GLU A 56 -9.41 -11.34 -3.51
N ASP A 57 -9.75 -12.59 -3.83
CA ASP A 57 -9.10 -13.31 -4.92
C ASP A 57 -9.41 -12.59 -6.25
N ALA A 58 -8.46 -12.62 -7.17
CA ALA A 58 -8.50 -11.71 -8.31
C ALA A 58 -9.61 -11.98 -9.33
N LEU A 59 -10.19 -13.18 -9.34
CA LEU A 59 -11.00 -13.61 -10.47
C LEU A 59 -12.33 -12.86 -10.48
N ASN A 60 -12.88 -12.56 -9.32
CA ASN A 60 -14.16 -11.88 -9.20
C ASN A 60 -14.02 -10.35 -9.34
N LEU A 61 -12.99 -9.71 -8.78
CA LEU A 61 -12.93 -8.24 -8.84
C LEU A 61 -12.46 -7.66 -10.17
N TYR A 62 -11.30 -8.09 -10.66
CA TYR A 62 -10.71 -7.49 -11.85
C TYR A 62 -11.58 -7.73 -13.08
N ASN A 63 -12.00 -8.98 -13.29
CA ASN A 63 -12.77 -9.36 -14.48
C ASN A 63 -14.27 -9.00 -14.39
N GLN A 64 -14.90 -9.13 -13.23
CA GLN A 64 -16.36 -8.97 -13.10
C GLN A 64 -16.81 -7.55 -12.76
N TYR A 65 -15.95 -6.70 -12.19
CA TYR A 65 -16.36 -5.37 -11.73
C TYR A 65 -15.49 -4.24 -12.23
N VAL A 66 -14.19 -4.46 -12.41
CA VAL A 66 -13.31 -3.42 -12.94
C VAL A 66 -13.37 -3.40 -14.47
N THR A 67 -13.02 -4.49 -15.18
CA THR A 67 -12.98 -4.49 -16.66
C THR A 67 -14.35 -4.50 -17.34
N SER A 68 -15.38 -5.09 -16.72
CA SER A 68 -16.71 -5.27 -17.34
C SER A 68 -17.66 -4.09 -17.12
N LYS A 69 -17.65 -3.45 -15.93
CA LYS A 69 -18.45 -2.23 -15.66
C LYS A 69 -17.77 -0.98 -16.21
N CYS A 70 -16.44 -1.00 -16.30
CA CYS A 70 -15.64 0.18 -16.60
C CYS A 70 -14.54 -0.21 -17.62
N PRO A 71 -14.67 0.16 -18.90
CA PRO A 71 -13.64 -0.11 -19.89
C PRO A 71 -12.45 0.85 -19.72
N ILE A 72 -11.76 0.78 -18.58
CA ILE A 72 -10.49 1.48 -18.35
C ILE A 72 -9.42 0.67 -19.08
N PRO A 73 -8.66 1.26 -20.03
CA PRO A 73 -7.54 0.55 -20.63
C PRO A 73 -6.56 0.11 -19.54
N GLN A 74 -6.12 -1.14 -19.58
CA GLN A 74 -5.21 -1.72 -18.57
C GLN A 74 -3.94 -0.89 -18.35
N ALA A 75 -3.49 -0.15 -19.38
CA ALA A 75 -2.36 0.78 -19.30
C ALA A 75 -2.54 1.94 -18.30
N HIS A 76 -3.77 2.22 -17.87
CA HIS A 76 -4.10 3.26 -16.88
C HIS A 76 -4.37 2.71 -15.48
N MET A 77 -4.27 1.39 -15.28
CA MET A 77 -4.51 0.78 -13.98
C MET A 77 -3.18 0.46 -13.26
N PRO A 78 -3.09 0.73 -11.95
CA PRO A 78 -2.00 0.22 -11.14
C PRO A 78 -1.99 -1.32 -11.16
N GLU A 79 -0.83 -1.91 -10.84
CA GLU A 79 -0.69 -3.36 -10.69
C GLU A 79 -1.68 -3.89 -9.66
N PHE A 80 -2.53 -4.85 -10.03
CA PHE A 80 -3.39 -5.53 -9.08
C PHE A 80 -2.59 -6.61 -8.33
N VAL A 81 -2.70 -6.60 -6.99
CA VAL A 81 -2.12 -7.62 -6.12
C VAL A 81 -3.25 -8.43 -5.48
N PRO A 82 -3.43 -9.72 -5.83
CA PRO A 82 -4.44 -10.57 -5.21
C PRO A 82 -4.18 -10.80 -3.72
N MET A 83 -5.26 -11.02 -2.96
CA MET A 83 -5.20 -11.42 -1.57
C MET A 83 -5.96 -12.73 -1.35
N ILE A 84 -5.35 -13.67 -0.64
CA ILE A 84 -6.07 -14.82 -0.10
C ILE A 84 -6.56 -14.43 1.30
N TRP A 85 -7.75 -13.85 1.39
CA TRP A 85 -8.24 -13.24 2.63
C TRP A 85 -8.40 -14.25 3.78
N SER A 86 -9.02 -15.40 3.53
CA SER A 86 -9.19 -16.53 4.47
C SER A 86 -9.35 -17.86 3.71
N MET A 87 -9.20 -18.97 4.43
CA MET A 87 -9.48 -20.33 3.95
C MET A 87 -10.81 -20.90 4.44
N HIS A 88 -11.56 -20.17 5.27
CA HIS A 88 -12.83 -20.64 5.86
C HIS A 88 -14.05 -20.57 4.93
N SER A 89 -13.84 -20.55 3.61
CA SER A 89 -14.93 -20.63 2.64
C SER A 89 -15.31 -22.09 2.35
N ASN A 90 -16.60 -22.32 2.06
CA ASN A 90 -17.14 -23.66 1.75
C ASN A 90 -16.56 -24.30 0.45
N ASN A 91 -15.60 -23.66 -0.22
CA ASN A 91 -15.01 -24.18 -1.46
C ASN A 91 -13.56 -23.69 -1.67
N VAL A 92 -12.65 -24.10 -0.79
CA VAL A 92 -11.21 -23.72 -0.79
C VAL A 92 -10.55 -23.72 -2.18
N SER A 93 -10.86 -24.70 -3.05
CA SER A 93 -10.27 -24.79 -4.39
C SER A 93 -10.80 -23.75 -5.40
N ARG A 94 -11.97 -23.15 -5.15
CA ARG A 94 -12.47 -22.02 -5.95
C ARG A 94 -11.83 -20.68 -5.58
N TRP A 95 -11.32 -20.54 -4.35
CA TRP A 95 -10.89 -19.25 -3.81
C TRP A 95 -9.39 -18.99 -3.89
N ILE A 96 -8.56 -20.01 -4.13
CA ILE A 96 -7.15 -19.78 -4.45
C ILE A 96 -7.00 -19.57 -5.97
N HIS A 97 -7.58 -18.48 -6.48
CA HIS A 97 -7.32 -18.03 -7.85
C HIS A 97 -6.32 -16.88 -7.86
N ILE A 98 -5.13 -17.15 -8.40
CA ILE A 98 -4.08 -16.17 -8.63
C ILE A 98 -3.96 -15.96 -10.14
N PRO A 99 -4.23 -14.74 -10.67
CA PRO A 99 -4.08 -14.44 -12.08
C PRO A 99 -2.68 -14.71 -12.55
N SER A 100 -2.56 -15.19 -13.78
CA SER A 100 -1.27 -15.48 -14.41
C SER A 100 -0.35 -14.27 -14.55
N ASN A 101 -0.89 -13.05 -14.52
CA ASN A 101 -0.12 -11.80 -14.58
C ASN A 101 0.22 -11.22 -13.18
N SER A 102 -0.13 -11.91 -12.09
CA SER A 102 0.19 -11.48 -10.73
C SER A 102 1.70 -11.54 -10.50
N LYS A 103 2.25 -10.54 -9.83
CA LYS A 103 3.67 -10.51 -9.45
C LYS A 103 3.90 -10.76 -7.96
N TYR A 104 2.85 -10.64 -7.15
CA TYR A 104 2.85 -10.82 -5.70
C TYR A 104 1.49 -11.38 -5.28
N VAL A 105 1.42 -11.98 -4.09
CA VAL A 105 0.16 -12.40 -3.46
C VAL A 105 0.19 -12.01 -1.98
N LEU A 106 -0.87 -11.36 -1.50
CA LEU A 106 -1.09 -11.09 -0.09
C LEU A 106 -1.71 -12.31 0.59
N GLY A 107 -1.18 -12.69 1.76
CA GLY A 107 -1.74 -13.74 2.61
C GLY A 107 -2.98 -13.29 3.39
N PHE A 108 -3.32 -14.06 4.43
CA PHE A 108 -4.54 -13.89 5.20
C PHE A 108 -4.66 -12.51 5.86
N ASN A 109 -5.88 -11.98 5.88
CA ASN A 109 -6.21 -10.67 6.44
C ASN A 109 -6.71 -10.81 7.88
N GLU A 110 -5.97 -10.22 8.82
CA GLU A 110 -6.32 -10.21 10.25
C GLU A 110 -6.77 -11.58 10.77
N PRO A 111 -5.97 -12.65 10.57
CA PRO A 111 -6.34 -14.00 10.97
C PRO A 111 -6.59 -14.13 12.48
N ASP A 112 -6.02 -13.26 13.30
CA ASP A 112 -6.20 -13.22 14.74
C ASP A 112 -7.51 -12.53 15.20
N VAL A 113 -8.33 -12.02 14.27
CA VAL A 113 -9.60 -11.36 14.57
C VAL A 113 -10.78 -12.24 14.16
N HIS A 114 -11.72 -12.44 15.09
CA HIS A 114 -12.88 -13.33 14.92
C HIS A 114 -13.79 -12.96 13.75
N ASP A 115 -14.01 -11.66 13.52
CA ASP A 115 -14.89 -11.17 12.44
C ASP A 115 -14.13 -10.94 11.12
N GLN A 116 -12.85 -11.32 11.07
CA GLN A 116 -11.99 -11.26 9.90
C GLN A 116 -11.68 -12.69 9.44
N ALA A 117 -10.44 -13.00 9.04
CA ALA A 117 -10.14 -14.33 8.54
C ALA A 117 -10.31 -15.43 9.60
N ASN A 118 -10.16 -15.08 10.89
CA ASN A 118 -10.44 -15.92 12.05
C ASN A 118 -9.76 -17.30 11.97
N MET A 119 -8.43 -17.30 11.89
CA MET A 119 -7.59 -18.48 11.74
C MET A 119 -6.51 -18.50 12.83
N THR A 120 -6.34 -19.65 13.45
CA THR A 120 -5.18 -19.90 14.32
C THR A 120 -3.88 -19.91 13.51
N PRO A 121 -2.71 -19.69 14.15
CA PRO A 121 -1.42 -19.86 13.47
C PRO A 121 -1.24 -21.26 12.89
N GLN A 122 -1.77 -22.30 13.56
CA GLN A 122 -1.74 -23.69 13.13
C GLN A 122 -2.54 -23.92 11.85
N GLU A 123 -3.76 -23.40 11.79
CA GLU A 123 -4.60 -23.49 10.58
C GLU A 123 -3.98 -22.73 9.42
N ALA A 124 -3.51 -21.50 9.66
CA ALA A 124 -2.85 -20.69 8.64
C ALA A 124 -1.59 -21.40 8.08
N ALA A 125 -0.75 -21.97 8.94
CA ALA A 125 0.42 -22.73 8.52
C ALA A 125 0.06 -24.02 7.78
N ALA A 126 -1.01 -24.72 8.19
CA ALA A 126 -1.47 -25.94 7.52
C ALA A 126 -1.98 -25.67 6.10
N TYR A 127 -2.60 -24.51 5.86
CA TYR A 127 -3.09 -24.12 4.54
C TYR A 127 -2.04 -23.46 3.64
N TRP A 128 -0.96 -22.91 4.20
CA TRP A 128 0.06 -22.17 3.45
C TRP A 128 0.65 -22.92 2.24
N PRO A 129 0.92 -24.24 2.30
CA PRO A 129 1.43 -24.97 1.13
C PRO A 129 0.51 -24.91 -0.10
N LEU A 130 -0.81 -24.79 0.09
CA LEU A 130 -1.76 -24.63 -1.02
C LEU A 130 -1.60 -23.26 -1.70
N ILE A 131 -1.31 -22.22 -0.92
CA ILE A 131 -1.05 -20.87 -1.43
C ILE A 131 0.27 -20.85 -2.19
N GLU A 132 1.32 -21.49 -1.66
CA GLU A 132 2.61 -21.62 -2.35
C GLU A 132 2.50 -22.32 -3.70
N GLN A 133 1.73 -23.41 -3.74
CA GLN A 133 1.46 -24.16 -4.96
C GLN A 133 0.74 -23.28 -5.99
N ALA A 134 -0.32 -22.59 -5.59
CA ALA A 134 -1.10 -21.75 -6.49
C ALA A 134 -0.35 -20.50 -6.97
N ALA A 135 0.54 -19.96 -6.13
CA ALA A 135 1.40 -18.83 -6.51
C ALA A 135 2.47 -19.20 -7.55
N GLY A 136 2.74 -20.49 -7.77
CA GLY A 136 3.60 -20.92 -8.89
C GLY A 136 5.01 -20.30 -8.89
N GLY A 137 5.51 -19.92 -7.71
CA GLY A 137 6.84 -19.32 -7.56
C GLY A 137 6.87 -17.80 -7.39
N ILE A 138 5.76 -17.08 -7.59
CA ILE A 138 5.76 -15.62 -7.37
C ILE A 138 5.85 -15.29 -5.86
N PRO A 139 6.43 -14.14 -5.48
CA PRO A 139 6.60 -13.78 -4.08
C PRO A 139 5.30 -13.72 -3.28
N LEU A 140 5.36 -14.23 -2.05
CA LEU A 140 4.28 -14.26 -1.09
C LEU A 140 4.52 -13.29 0.06
N VAL A 141 3.50 -12.51 0.38
CA VAL A 141 3.47 -11.67 1.56
C VAL A 141 2.75 -12.42 2.67
N ALA A 142 3.37 -12.50 3.86
CA ALA A 142 2.82 -13.17 5.03
C ALA A 142 1.39 -12.71 5.36
N PRO A 143 0.63 -13.49 6.15
CA PRO A 143 -0.58 -12.99 6.79
C PRO A 143 -0.31 -11.67 7.53
N ALA A 144 -1.32 -10.80 7.58
CA ALA A 144 -1.27 -9.54 8.34
C ALA A 144 -2.18 -9.68 9.56
N PRO A 145 -1.67 -10.11 10.74
CA PRO A 145 -2.42 -9.99 11.97
C PRO A 145 -2.85 -8.54 12.22
N ALA A 146 -3.97 -8.38 12.93
CA ALA A 146 -4.40 -7.10 13.45
C ALA A 146 -3.33 -6.51 14.40
N ALA A 147 -3.55 -5.26 14.79
CA ALA A 147 -2.53 -4.37 15.36
C ALA A 147 -1.48 -5.05 16.27
N GLN A 148 -0.25 -5.11 15.75
CA GLN A 148 0.99 -5.56 16.44
C GLN A 148 0.92 -6.93 17.14
N ASN A 149 0.14 -7.89 16.65
CA ASN A 149 0.09 -9.24 17.23
C ASN A 149 1.32 -10.09 16.85
N PHE A 150 2.47 -9.75 17.43
CA PHE A 150 3.72 -10.49 17.26
C PHE A 150 3.61 -11.96 17.70
N HIS A 151 2.77 -12.26 18.69
CA HIS A 151 2.61 -13.63 19.19
C HIS A 151 2.00 -14.56 18.13
N TRP A 152 0.93 -14.12 17.45
CA TRP A 152 0.35 -14.88 16.34
C TRP A 152 1.37 -15.08 15.22
N LEU A 153 2.06 -14.01 14.83
CA LEU A 153 3.04 -14.03 13.75
C LEU A 153 4.25 -14.93 14.06
N ASP A 154 4.77 -14.88 15.29
CA ASP A 154 5.85 -15.76 15.75
C ASP A 154 5.46 -17.24 15.66
N GLN A 155 4.26 -17.59 16.12
CA GLN A 155 3.78 -18.96 16.06
C GLN A 155 3.60 -19.43 14.62
N PHE A 156 3.02 -18.58 13.76
CA PHE A 156 2.84 -18.90 12.35
C PHE A 156 4.19 -19.13 11.67
N LEU A 157 5.14 -18.20 11.80
CA LEU A 157 6.46 -18.32 11.18
C LEU A 157 7.27 -19.50 11.73
N HIS A 158 7.09 -19.85 13.01
CA HIS A 158 7.70 -21.04 13.59
C HIS A 158 7.14 -22.34 12.99
N LEU A 159 5.82 -22.44 12.86
CA LEU A 159 5.14 -23.59 12.25
C LEU A 159 5.46 -23.70 10.75
N CYS A 160 5.56 -22.56 10.08
CA CYS A 160 5.89 -22.43 8.66
C CYS A 160 7.39 -22.33 8.38
N HIS A 161 8.25 -23.00 9.17
CA HIS A 161 9.71 -22.92 9.04
C HIS A 161 10.26 -23.36 7.66
N ASN A 162 9.51 -24.16 6.90
CA ASN A 162 9.85 -24.56 5.53
C ASN A 162 9.00 -23.86 4.44
N CYS A 163 8.13 -22.94 4.83
CA CYS A 163 7.27 -22.20 3.91
C CYS A 163 8.05 -21.06 3.23
N ARG A 164 7.75 -20.79 1.95
CA ARG A 164 8.16 -19.55 1.28
C ARG A 164 7.30 -18.39 1.78
N ILE A 165 7.95 -17.45 2.44
CA ILE A 165 7.39 -16.19 2.91
C ILE A 165 8.42 -15.12 2.56
N ASP A 166 8.16 -14.33 1.52
CA ASP A 166 9.14 -13.41 0.95
C ASP A 166 9.10 -12.04 1.64
N TYR A 167 7.91 -11.60 2.02
CA TYR A 167 7.66 -10.32 2.69
C TYR A 167 6.76 -10.48 3.90
N LEU A 168 6.76 -9.50 4.80
CA LEU A 168 5.76 -9.37 5.86
C LEU A 168 4.63 -8.43 5.42
N ALA A 169 3.41 -8.67 5.88
CA ALA A 169 2.33 -7.70 5.83
C ALA A 169 2.14 -7.08 7.22
N ALA A 170 1.68 -5.84 7.27
CA ALA A 170 1.38 -5.13 8.51
C ALA A 170 0.20 -4.19 8.32
N HIS A 171 -0.69 -4.15 9.32
CA HIS A 171 -1.69 -3.10 9.50
C HIS A 171 -1.23 -2.18 10.65
N ALA A 172 -1.32 -0.87 10.46
CA ALA A 172 -0.90 0.10 11.46
C ALA A 172 -1.84 1.30 11.53
N TYR A 173 -2.67 1.32 12.56
CA TYR A 173 -3.59 2.42 12.81
C TYR A 173 -3.16 3.22 14.04
N SER A 174 -2.59 4.40 13.80
CA SER A 174 -2.22 5.39 14.81
C SER A 174 -2.20 6.77 14.15
N CYS A 175 -2.52 7.81 14.90
CA CYS A 175 -2.41 9.20 14.44
C CYS A 175 -0.98 9.75 14.60
N ASN A 176 -0.05 8.92 15.10
CA ASN A 176 1.35 9.25 15.31
C ASN A 176 2.23 8.48 14.33
N ALA A 177 2.90 9.20 13.41
CA ALA A 177 3.78 8.61 12.42
C ALA A 177 4.96 7.83 13.04
N ASP A 178 5.52 8.33 14.15
CA ASP A 178 6.66 7.69 14.81
C ASP A 178 6.28 6.34 15.43
N GLU A 179 5.05 6.20 15.94
CA GLU A 179 4.55 4.91 16.45
C GLU A 179 4.44 3.87 15.34
N ILE A 180 3.93 4.27 14.18
CA ILE A 180 3.85 3.39 13.00
C ILE A 180 5.25 3.01 12.54
N MET A 181 6.16 3.98 12.40
CA MET A 181 7.54 3.70 11.97
C MET A 181 8.30 2.83 12.98
N ALA A 182 8.10 3.03 14.28
CA ALA A 182 8.68 2.21 15.33
C ALA A 182 8.17 0.76 15.29
N TYR A 183 6.87 0.56 15.00
CA TYR A 183 6.31 -0.77 14.79
C TYR A 183 6.93 -1.48 13.58
N LEU A 184 7.01 -0.80 12.43
CA LEU A 184 7.62 -1.36 11.23
C LEU A 184 9.11 -1.69 11.45
N GLN A 185 9.84 -0.83 12.15
CA GLN A 185 11.24 -1.11 12.49
C GLN A 185 11.36 -2.34 13.40
N LYS A 186 10.45 -2.54 14.37
CA LYS A 186 10.42 -3.74 15.22
C LYS A 186 10.17 -5.01 14.43
N LEU A 187 9.23 -4.99 13.47
CA LEU A 187 9.00 -6.12 12.56
C LEU A 187 10.27 -6.46 11.76
N TYR A 188 10.90 -5.45 11.16
CA TYR A 188 12.10 -5.65 10.37
C TYR A 188 13.27 -6.18 11.21
N ASN A 189 13.47 -5.64 12.41
CA ASN A 189 14.54 -6.08 13.30
C ASN A 189 14.33 -7.52 13.82
N ARG A 190 13.07 -7.95 13.97
CA ARG A 190 12.74 -9.28 14.48
C ARG A 190 12.83 -10.37 13.41
N TYR A 191 12.39 -10.07 12.19
CA TYR A 191 12.21 -11.09 11.15
C TYR A 191 13.07 -10.89 9.91
N HIS A 192 13.75 -9.75 9.78
CA HIS A 192 14.67 -9.42 8.69
C HIS A 192 14.08 -9.57 7.27
N LYS A 193 12.78 -9.32 7.13
CA LYS A 193 12.05 -9.30 5.85
C LYS A 193 11.49 -7.91 5.62
N GLN A 194 11.53 -7.45 4.36
CA GLN A 194 10.90 -6.17 4.01
C GLN A 194 9.37 -6.26 4.18
N ILE A 195 8.75 -5.11 4.44
CA ILE A 195 7.37 -5.02 4.92
C ILE A 195 6.48 -4.35 3.87
N TRP A 196 5.30 -4.92 3.68
CA TRP A 196 4.16 -4.29 3.06
C TRP A 196 3.27 -3.73 4.16
N LEU A 197 3.17 -2.40 4.27
CA LEU A 197 2.18 -1.75 5.12
C LEU A 197 0.86 -1.68 4.34
N THR A 198 0.08 -2.76 4.39
CA THR A 198 -1.11 -2.94 3.53
C THR A 198 -2.28 -2.06 3.98
N GLU A 199 -2.34 -1.72 5.26
CA GLU A 199 -3.34 -0.80 5.80
C GLU A 199 -2.74 0.15 6.82
N PHE A 200 -3.04 1.45 6.69
CA PHE A 200 -2.73 2.43 7.71
C PHE A 200 -3.64 3.65 7.64
N GLY A 201 -3.76 4.33 8.78
CA GLY A 201 -4.52 5.56 8.95
C GLY A 201 -4.69 5.94 10.43
N CYS A 202 -5.31 7.08 10.70
CA CYS A 202 -5.66 7.49 12.06
C CYS A 202 -7.05 6.88 12.41
N PRO A 203 -7.16 6.07 13.47
CA PRO A 203 -8.40 5.35 13.77
C PRO A 203 -9.45 6.18 14.52
N TYR A 204 -10.60 5.56 14.77
CA TYR A 204 -11.73 6.03 15.55
C TYR A 204 -12.38 7.31 15.02
N MET A 205 -12.40 8.37 15.84
CA MET A 205 -13.09 9.64 15.60
C MET A 205 -12.22 10.66 14.85
N ALA A 206 -11.12 10.21 14.23
CA ALA A 206 -10.20 11.06 13.50
C ALA A 206 -10.91 11.90 12.43
N ASP A 207 -10.68 13.21 12.45
CA ASP A 207 -11.12 14.12 11.40
C ASP A 207 -10.14 14.12 10.21
N GLU A 208 -10.53 14.79 9.12
CA GLU A 208 -9.70 14.90 7.92
C GLU A 208 -8.34 15.57 8.21
N ASP A 209 -8.29 16.53 9.13
CA ASP A 209 -7.05 17.19 9.54
C ASP A 209 -6.08 16.22 10.22
N SER A 210 -6.58 15.30 11.05
CA SER A 210 -5.76 14.26 11.68
C SER A 210 -5.22 13.26 10.66
N GLN A 211 -6.03 12.88 9.67
CA GLN A 211 -5.56 12.04 8.56
C GLN A 211 -4.49 12.74 7.73
N LEU A 212 -4.69 14.02 7.41
CA LEU A 212 -3.73 14.79 6.62
C LEU A 212 -2.41 14.99 7.35
N ARG A 213 -2.44 15.33 8.64
CA ARG A 213 -1.21 15.44 9.46
C ARG A 213 -0.44 14.12 9.49
N LEU A 214 -1.14 13.00 9.63
CA LEU A 214 -0.51 11.68 9.58
C LEU A 214 0.17 11.44 8.23
N MET A 215 -0.53 11.67 7.11
CA MET A 215 0.07 11.52 5.78
C MET A 215 1.29 12.41 5.58
N GLN A 216 1.20 13.68 5.96
CA GLN A 216 2.30 14.65 5.82
C GLN A 216 3.56 14.21 6.55
N ALA A 217 3.42 13.62 7.75
CA ALA A 217 4.54 13.13 8.53
C ALA A 217 5.04 11.75 8.05
N LEU A 218 4.12 10.82 7.79
CA LEU A 218 4.43 9.40 7.60
C LEU A 218 4.91 9.06 6.18
N LEU A 219 4.31 9.64 5.12
CA LEU A 219 4.65 9.24 3.75
C LEU A 219 6.14 9.46 3.41
N PRO A 220 6.79 10.60 3.77
CA PRO A 220 8.23 10.75 3.57
C PRO A 220 9.07 9.70 4.30
N MET A 221 8.65 9.28 5.50
CA MET A 221 9.35 8.27 6.29
C MET A 221 9.23 6.88 5.65
N LEU A 222 8.05 6.51 5.14
CA LEU A 222 7.82 5.26 4.41
C LEU A 222 8.64 5.19 3.11
N GLU A 223 8.75 6.32 2.40
CA GLU A 223 9.59 6.42 1.21
C GLU A 223 11.07 6.25 1.52
N ALA A 224 11.56 6.89 2.59
CA ALA A 224 12.96 6.80 3.01
C ALA A 224 13.35 5.43 3.60
N ALA A 225 12.41 4.70 4.20
CA ALA A 225 12.70 3.44 4.88
C ALA A 225 12.99 2.30 3.88
N ASN A 226 14.21 1.77 3.88
CA ASN A 226 14.62 0.64 3.02
C ASN A 226 13.94 -0.70 3.38
N TYR A 227 13.43 -0.83 4.60
CA TYR A 227 12.71 -2.00 5.09
C TYR A 227 11.21 -1.97 4.73
N VAL A 228 10.69 -0.85 4.23
CA VAL A 228 9.34 -0.76 3.67
C VAL A 228 9.42 -1.02 2.18
N PHE A 229 8.83 -2.12 1.73
CA PHE A 229 8.76 -2.49 0.33
C PHE A 229 7.63 -1.75 -0.39
N ARG A 230 6.43 -1.75 0.20
CA ARG A 230 5.21 -1.11 -0.35
C ARG A 230 4.31 -0.65 0.79
N TYR A 231 3.46 0.34 0.53
CA TYR A 231 2.45 0.81 1.47
C TYR A 231 1.15 1.17 0.77
N SER A 232 0.03 1.06 1.48
CA SER A 232 -1.31 1.35 0.95
C SER A 232 -2.15 2.08 1.99
N TRP A 233 -2.54 3.32 1.68
CA TRP A 233 -3.47 4.07 2.52
C TRP A 233 -4.82 3.35 2.56
N PHE A 234 -5.38 3.20 3.76
CA PHE A 234 -6.75 2.74 3.91
C PHE A 234 -7.67 3.96 3.90
N MET A 235 -8.44 4.28 2.88
CA MET A 235 -8.67 3.58 1.62
C MET A 235 -9.21 4.54 0.53
N ALA A 236 -9.42 4.05 -0.69
CA ALA A 236 -9.97 4.86 -1.78
C ALA A 236 -11.27 5.57 -1.40
N ARG A 237 -12.23 4.83 -0.85
CA ARG A 237 -13.55 5.34 -0.51
C ARG A 237 -14.20 4.50 0.59
N VAL A 238 -14.74 5.16 1.60
CA VAL A 238 -15.64 4.56 2.60
C VAL A 238 -17.05 5.08 2.33
N LYS A 239 -18.04 4.19 2.17
CA LYS A 239 -19.46 4.59 2.05
C LYS A 239 -20.24 4.49 3.35
N ASP A 240 -19.85 3.62 4.26
CA ASP A 240 -20.53 3.51 5.55
C ASP A 240 -20.03 4.58 6.53
N ASP A 241 -20.86 5.01 7.47
CA ASP A 241 -20.49 6.11 8.39
C ASP A 241 -19.28 5.72 9.28
N ALA A 242 -19.06 4.42 9.47
CA ALA A 242 -17.80 3.84 9.94
C ALA A 242 -17.62 2.40 9.42
N VAL A 243 -16.42 2.05 8.93
CA VAL A 243 -16.06 0.65 8.65
C VAL A 243 -15.79 -0.04 9.98
N GLY A 244 -16.63 -1.02 10.33
CA GLY A 244 -16.50 -1.80 11.57
C GLY A 244 -16.55 -0.98 12.87
N GLY A 245 -17.05 0.27 12.83
CA GLY A 245 -16.98 1.20 13.96
C GLY A 245 -15.57 1.72 14.27
N PHE A 246 -14.58 1.41 13.44
CA PHE A 246 -13.16 1.65 13.71
C PHE A 246 -12.57 2.81 12.90
N VAL A 247 -12.99 3.01 11.64
CA VAL A 247 -12.53 4.15 10.82
C VAL A 247 -13.72 4.86 10.17
N ARG A 248 -13.66 6.20 10.13
CA ARG A 248 -14.72 7.06 9.58
C ARG A 248 -14.47 7.44 8.13
N THR A 249 -15.49 8.01 7.50
CA THR A 249 -15.45 8.51 6.12
C THR A 249 -14.35 9.56 5.86
N SER A 250 -13.87 10.26 6.89
CA SER A 250 -12.76 11.23 6.84
C SER A 250 -11.46 10.66 6.29
N ILE A 251 -11.30 9.34 6.28
CA ILE A 251 -10.13 8.64 5.75
C ILE A 251 -10.16 8.48 4.21
N SER A 252 -11.30 8.76 3.56
CA SER A 252 -11.51 8.50 2.14
C SER A 252 -10.69 9.44 1.26
N LEU A 253 -10.03 8.88 0.25
CA LEU A 253 -9.37 9.67 -0.81
C LEU A 253 -10.35 10.24 -1.84
N LEU A 254 -11.52 9.61 -1.98
CA LEU A 254 -12.56 10.01 -2.92
C LEU A 254 -13.86 10.33 -2.20
N PHE A 255 -14.63 11.27 -2.74
CA PHE A 255 -15.97 11.55 -2.26
C PHE A 255 -16.88 10.31 -2.40
N ARG A 256 -17.83 10.20 -1.46
CA ARG A 256 -18.70 9.02 -1.27
C ARG A 256 -19.41 8.54 -2.54
N GLU A 257 -19.87 9.45 -3.39
CA GLU A 257 -20.67 9.12 -4.57
C GLU A 257 -20.09 9.65 -5.88
N SER A 258 -18.80 10.03 -5.90
CA SER A 258 -18.16 10.52 -7.12
C SER A 258 -16.67 10.18 -7.20
N PRO A 259 -16.12 10.07 -8.42
CA PRO A 259 -14.69 9.92 -8.66
C PRO A 259 -13.99 11.28 -8.54
N THR A 260 -14.24 12.00 -7.45
CA THR A 260 -13.62 13.31 -7.15
C THR A 260 -12.74 13.16 -5.92
N LEU A 261 -11.50 13.63 -6.00
CA LEU A 261 -10.56 13.59 -4.88
C LEU A 261 -11.08 14.46 -3.73
N THR A 262 -10.99 13.95 -2.51
CA THR A 262 -11.10 14.76 -1.28
C THR A 262 -9.80 15.58 -1.11
N ARG A 263 -9.74 16.45 -0.10
CA ARG A 263 -8.48 17.14 0.24
C ARG A 263 -7.38 16.12 0.58
N LEU A 264 -7.73 15.06 1.29
CA LEU A 264 -6.84 13.94 1.57
C LEU A 264 -6.41 13.21 0.29
N GLY A 265 -7.34 12.97 -0.63
CA GLY A 265 -7.09 12.39 -1.95
C GLY A 265 -6.10 13.20 -2.79
N HIS A 266 -6.27 14.52 -2.83
CA HIS A 266 -5.33 15.42 -3.49
C HIS A 266 -3.92 15.27 -2.92
N PHE A 267 -3.78 15.34 -1.59
CA PHE A 267 -2.47 15.19 -0.96
C PHE A 267 -1.81 13.84 -1.29
N TYR A 268 -2.53 12.73 -1.12
CA TYR A 268 -1.98 11.39 -1.36
C TYR A 268 -1.62 11.16 -2.83
N ASN A 269 -2.48 11.59 -3.75
CA ASN A 269 -2.25 11.43 -5.18
C ASN A 269 -1.11 12.31 -5.68
N GLU A 270 -0.98 13.55 -5.19
CA GLU A 270 0.06 14.48 -5.64
C GLU A 270 1.42 14.29 -4.93
N PHE A 271 1.44 13.58 -3.79
CA PHE A 271 2.69 13.29 -3.07
C PHE A 271 3.72 12.57 -3.95
N GLN A 272 4.94 13.13 -4.01
CA GLN A 272 6.10 12.57 -4.71
C GLN A 272 7.29 12.44 -3.75
N PRO A 273 8.02 11.30 -3.77
CA PRO A 273 9.23 11.14 -2.97
C PRO A 273 10.30 12.17 -3.38
N GLY A 274 11.00 12.76 -2.41
CA GLY A 274 12.14 13.65 -2.68
C GLY A 274 11.82 15.12 -2.91
N HIS A 275 10.54 15.51 -3.03
CA HIS A 275 10.13 16.89 -2.80
C HIS A 275 10.00 17.10 -1.29
N GLY A 276 11.08 17.58 -0.67
CA GLY A 276 11.09 17.95 0.74
C GLY A 276 9.88 18.82 1.08
N SER A 277 9.26 18.48 2.21
CA SER A 277 8.27 19.28 2.97
C SER A 277 8.06 20.69 2.42
N VAL A 278 6.90 20.94 1.82
CA VAL A 278 6.42 22.31 1.65
C VAL A 278 6.37 22.91 3.06
N PRO A 279 7.09 24.02 3.34
CA PRO A 279 6.99 24.67 4.63
C PRO A 279 5.54 25.08 4.85
N VAL A 280 4.94 24.61 5.94
CA VAL A 280 3.69 25.18 6.44
C VAL A 280 4.07 26.54 7.00
N GLY A 281 3.87 27.58 6.19
CA GLY A 281 3.91 28.97 6.64
C GLY A 281 2.62 29.36 7.35
#